data_AF-A0A183DAZ8-F1
#
_entry.id   AF-A0A183DAZ8-F1
#
_cell.length_a   1.000
_cell.length_b   1.000
_cell.length_c   1.000
_cell.angle_alpha   90.00
_cell.angle_beta   90.00
_cell.angle_gamma   90.00
#
_symmetry.space_group_name_H-M   'P 1'
#
loop_
_entity.id
_entity.type
_entity.pdbx_description
1 polymer ?
#
loop_
_entity_poly.entity_id
_entity_poly.type
_entity_poly.pdbx_seq_one_letter_code
_entity_poly.pdbx_strand_id
1 'polypeptide(L)'
;MNVSFYSSLTNALSFGIGVLSSTPAVRTFSIYSCFAIIVCYLFQLILFTAVLALSGRREQANYQSLLCCWKANPDVCPSSFHFSFLRFNYLTWIFLITVMAAYYYVSWLGIQKLEAKISIDKMALPDSYLHDFQHIFEDALRNMQPITVFVLKPGDLRDSERLNGNLLELFLVSFDKTIVKTNRLSLRNL
;
A
#
# COMPACT_ATOMS: atom_id res chain seq x y z
N MET A 1 16.41 17.37 19.57
CA MET A 1 15.91 18.02 18.34
C MET A 1 16.44 17.36 17.07
N ASN A 2 17.73 17.02 16.99
CA ASN A 2 18.33 16.39 15.78
C ASN A 2 17.69 15.04 15.39
N VAL A 3 17.38 14.17 16.35
CA VAL A 3 16.81 12.82 16.07
C VAL A 3 15.42 12.90 15.39
N SER A 4 14.60 13.86 15.78
CA SER A 4 13.26 14.05 15.21
C SER A 4 13.30 14.51 13.74
N PHE A 5 14.31 15.32 13.39
CA PHE A 5 14.51 15.77 12.01
C PHE A 5 14.82 14.61 11.08
N TYR A 6 15.77 13.74 11.46
CA TYR A 6 16.14 12.58 10.65
C TYR A 6 14.96 11.63 10.43
N SER A 7 14.18 11.35 11.48
CA SER A 7 13.02 10.44 11.38
C SER A 7 11.94 10.99 10.44
N SER A 8 11.57 12.26 10.55
CA SER A 8 10.56 12.87 9.66
C SER A 8 11.05 12.95 8.21
N LEU A 9 12.33 13.23 7.99
CA LEU A 9 12.93 13.24 6.65
C LEU A 9 12.93 11.85 6.01
N THR A 10 13.33 10.81 6.76
CA THR A 10 13.30 9.43 6.27
C THR A 10 11.87 9.00 5.92
N ASN A 11 10.88 9.33 6.76
CA ASN A 11 9.48 9.02 6.46
C ASN A 11 9.01 9.71 5.17
N ALA A 12 9.31 11.01 5.00
CA ALA A 12 8.97 11.74 3.77
C ALA A 12 9.62 11.12 2.53
N LEU A 13 10.88 10.70 2.61
CA LEU A 13 11.59 10.01 1.53
C LEU A 13 11.00 8.63 1.23
N SER A 14 10.62 7.85 2.24
CA SER A 14 9.95 6.55 2.07
C SER A 14 8.62 6.68 1.32
N PHE A 15 7.79 7.68 1.66
CA PHE A 15 6.56 7.95 0.89
C PHE A 15 6.86 8.53 -0.50
N GLY A 16 7.94 9.31 -0.64
CA GLY A 16 8.44 9.77 -1.93
C GLY A 16 8.79 8.62 -2.89
N ILE A 17 9.45 7.56 -2.39
CA ILE A 17 9.72 6.34 -3.16
C ILE A 17 8.40 5.65 -3.56
N GLY A 18 7.37 5.68 -2.71
CA GLY A 18 6.03 5.18 -3.01
C GLY A 18 5.34 5.85 -4.22
N VAL A 19 5.73 7.09 -4.56
CA VAL A 19 5.22 7.81 -5.74
C VAL A 19 5.69 7.20 -7.07
N LEU A 20 6.79 6.44 -7.06
CA LEU A 20 7.33 5.76 -8.24
C LEU A 20 6.57 4.47 -8.59
N SER A 21 5.61 4.06 -7.77
CA SER A 21 4.81 2.86 -8.02
C SER A 21 4.00 2.96 -9.32
N SER A 22 3.97 1.87 -10.09
CA SER A 22 3.20 1.74 -11.34
C SER A 22 1.69 1.68 -11.11
N THR A 23 1.25 1.43 -9.87
CA THR A 23 -0.17 1.35 -9.52
C THR A 23 -0.73 2.75 -9.18
N PRO A 24 -1.71 3.27 -9.94
CA PRO A 24 -2.16 4.67 -9.81
C PRO A 24 -2.81 4.98 -8.45
N ALA A 25 -3.49 4.01 -7.82
CA ALA A 25 -4.08 4.17 -6.50
C ALA A 25 -3.02 4.35 -5.39
N VAL A 26 -1.95 3.55 -5.42
CA VAL A 26 -0.85 3.64 -4.45
C VAL A 26 -0.07 4.95 -4.62
N ARG A 27 0.08 5.40 -5.86
CA ARG A 27 0.77 6.65 -6.21
C ARG A 27 0.06 7.87 -5.64
N THR A 28 -1.26 7.98 -5.82
CA THR A 28 -2.05 9.10 -5.30
C THR A 28 -2.03 9.14 -3.77
N PHE A 29 -2.23 7.99 -3.11
CA PHE A 29 -2.12 7.87 -1.65
C PHE A 29 -0.75 8.33 -1.12
N SER A 30 0.33 7.92 -1.79
CA SER A 30 1.70 8.27 -1.38
C SER A 30 1.99 9.77 -1.53
N ILE A 31 1.47 10.43 -2.58
CA ILE A 31 1.61 11.88 -2.78
C ILE A 31 0.92 12.65 -1.64
N TYR A 32 -0.33 12.29 -1.30
CA TYR A 32 -1.06 12.95 -0.20
C TYR A 32 -0.37 12.72 1.15
N SER A 33 0.11 11.51 1.41
CA SER A 33 0.83 11.18 2.65
C SER A 33 2.15 11.95 2.77
N CYS A 34 2.91 12.06 1.67
CA CYS A 34 4.14 12.84 1.64
C CYS A 34 3.88 14.32 1.96
N PHE A 35 2.87 14.92 1.33
CA PHE A 35 2.47 16.29 1.60
C PHE A 35 2.02 16.49 3.06
N ALA A 36 1.18 15.58 3.58
CA ALA A 36 0.71 15.62 4.96
C ALA A 36 1.88 15.56 5.96
N ILE A 37 2.88 14.71 5.74
CA ILE A 37 4.06 14.58 6.61
C ILE A 37 4.88 15.86 6.63
N ILE A 38 5.07 16.51 5.48
CA ILE A 38 5.79 17.79 5.40
C ILE A 38 5.05 18.88 6.19
N VAL A 39 3.73 18.99 6.00
CA VAL A 39 2.91 19.97 6.72
C VAL A 39 2.89 19.68 8.23
N CYS A 40 2.67 18.43 8.63
CA CYS A 40 2.73 18.02 10.02
C CYS A 40 4.09 18.30 10.65
N TYR A 41 5.19 18.09 9.92
CA TYR A 41 6.53 18.39 10.41
C TYR A 41 6.72 19.89 10.67
N LEU A 42 6.27 20.76 9.76
CA LEU A 42 6.33 22.21 9.95
C LEU A 42 5.47 22.65 11.14
N PHE A 43 4.27 22.09 11.28
CA PHE A 43 3.38 22.40 12.41
C PHE A 43 3.96 21.91 13.73
N GLN A 44 4.61 20.75 13.75
CA GLN A 44 5.34 20.24 14.90
C GLN A 44 6.47 21.20 15.28
N LEU A 45 7.19 21.81 14.35
CA LEU A 45 8.23 22.77 14.71
C LEU A 45 7.67 24.06 15.29
N ILE A 46 6.58 24.61 14.73
CA ILE A 46 6.08 25.93 15.11
C ILE A 46 5.16 25.86 16.33
N LEU A 47 4.13 25.02 16.28
CA LEU A 47 3.12 24.95 17.34
C LEU A 47 3.68 24.32 18.61
N PHE A 48 4.47 23.25 18.49
CA PHE A 48 5.05 22.59 19.65
C PHE A 48 6.04 23.50 20.37
N THR A 49 6.91 24.22 19.65
CA THR A 49 7.86 25.15 20.27
C THR A 49 7.15 26.34 20.92
N ALA A 50 6.09 26.86 20.29
CA ALA A 50 5.26 27.91 20.88
C ALA A 50 4.58 27.45 22.17
N VAL A 51 3.98 26.25 22.18
CA VAL A 51 3.34 25.65 23.37
C VAL A 51 4.36 25.34 24.45
N LEU A 52 5.56 24.85 24.10
CA LEU A 52 6.65 24.62 25.05
C LEU A 52 7.17 25.93 25.65
N ALA A 53 7.36 26.97 24.85
CA ALA A 53 7.80 28.28 25.34
C ALA A 53 6.76 28.91 26.26
N LEU A 54 5.47 28.79 25.92
CA LEU A 54 4.38 29.23 26.77
C LEU A 54 4.33 28.41 28.08
N SER A 55 4.45 27.09 27.99
CA SER A 55 4.49 26.20 29.15
C SER A 55 5.67 26.52 30.07
N GLY A 56 6.87 26.77 29.51
CA GLY A 56 8.05 27.14 30.28
C GLY A 56 7.90 28.47 31.02
N ARG A 57 7.26 29.47 30.41
CA ARG A 57 6.93 30.74 31.11
C ARG A 57 5.93 30.54 32.25
N ARG A 58 5.01 29.59 32.12
CA ARG A 58 4.00 29.27 33.15
C ARG A 58 4.59 28.48 34.31
N GLU A 59 5.54 27.59 34.01
CA GLU A 59 6.27 26.82 35.00
C GLU A 59 7.16 27.72 35.87
N GLN A 60 7.82 28.72 35.26
CA GLN A 60 8.54 29.76 36.00
C GLN A 60 7.64 30.55 36.97
N ALA A 61 6.36 30.67 36.67
CA ALA A 61 5.38 31.35 37.50
C ALA A 61 4.67 30.40 38.51
N ASN A 62 5.14 29.16 38.66
CA ASN A 62 4.60 28.13 39.56
C ASN A 62 3.11 27.80 39.34
N TYR A 63 2.64 27.77 38.09
CA TYR A 63 1.30 27.29 37.74
C TYR A 63 1.34 25.84 37.24
N GLN A 64 0.30 25.06 37.52
CA GLN A 64 0.18 23.68 37.03
C GLN A 64 0.08 23.62 35.49
N SER A 65 0.69 22.58 34.91
CA SER A 65 0.87 22.41 33.44
C SER A 65 -0.44 22.26 32.66
N LEU A 66 -1.52 21.78 33.29
CA LEU A 66 -2.81 21.47 32.64
C LEU A 66 -3.97 22.39 33.07
N LEU A 67 -3.95 22.92 34.29
CA LEU A 67 -5.05 23.73 34.84
C LEU A 67 -4.56 25.15 35.05
N CYS A 68 -5.07 26.09 34.25
CA CYS A 68 -4.66 27.50 34.27
C CYS A 68 -4.78 28.21 35.62
N CYS A 69 -5.59 27.69 36.54
CA CYS A 69 -6.07 28.43 37.71
C CYS A 69 -5.50 27.93 39.05
N TRP A 70 -4.69 26.86 39.07
CA TRP A 70 -4.13 26.32 40.31
C TRP A 70 -2.62 26.51 40.37
N LYS A 71 -2.16 26.99 41.52
CA LYS A 71 -0.75 27.19 41.83
C LYS A 71 -0.14 25.81 42.15
N ALA A 72 0.93 25.47 41.44
CA ALA A 72 1.61 24.20 41.60
C ALA A 72 2.20 24.10 43.02
N ASN A 73 1.97 22.95 43.66
CA ASN A 73 2.58 22.64 44.94
C ASN A 73 4.07 22.30 44.69
N PRO A 74 5.04 23.03 45.28
CA PRO A 74 6.47 22.88 44.95
C PRO A 74 7.09 21.56 45.46
N ASP A 75 6.39 20.81 46.31
CA ASP A 75 6.95 19.65 47.00
C ASP A 75 6.85 18.33 46.21
N VAL A 76 6.20 18.33 45.05
CA VAL A 76 6.13 17.18 44.14
C VAL A 76 7.15 17.37 43.02
N CYS A 77 8.42 17.14 43.35
CA CYS A 77 9.38 16.73 42.33
C CYS A 77 8.82 15.45 41.69
N PRO A 78 8.55 15.42 40.36
CA PRO A 78 8.29 14.16 39.71
C PRO A 78 9.56 13.33 39.92
N SER A 79 9.44 12.23 40.66
CA SER A 79 10.51 11.26 40.80
C SER A 79 11.01 10.96 39.40
N SER A 80 12.25 11.34 39.10
CA SER A 80 12.91 11.00 37.85
C SER A 80 12.66 9.51 37.65
N PHE A 81 11.84 9.16 36.66
CA PHE A 81 11.49 7.78 36.36
C PHE A 81 12.78 7.19 35.83
N HIS A 82 13.59 6.70 36.77
CA HIS A 82 14.94 6.29 36.54
C HIS A 82 14.81 5.09 35.60
N PHE A 83 15.18 5.27 34.32
CA PHE A 83 15.28 4.23 33.30
C PHE A 83 16.39 3.21 33.63
N SER A 84 16.59 2.90 34.93
CA SER A 84 17.52 1.90 35.46
C SER A 84 17.20 0.49 34.96
N PHE A 85 16.00 0.27 34.42
CA PHE A 85 15.61 -0.97 33.75
C PHE A 85 16.51 -1.31 32.54
N LEU A 86 17.26 -0.34 32.01
CA LEU A 86 18.20 -0.53 30.91
C LEU A 86 19.61 -0.95 31.34
N ARG A 87 19.81 -1.48 32.56
CA ARG A 87 21.08 -2.16 32.90
C ARG A 87 21.09 -3.57 32.30
N PHE A 88 21.26 -3.62 30.99
CA PHE A 88 21.29 -4.85 30.22
C PHE A 88 22.64 -5.56 30.41
N ASN A 89 22.60 -6.73 31.04
CA ASN A 89 23.69 -7.69 30.98
C ASN A 89 23.83 -8.22 29.54
N TYR A 90 25.03 -8.63 29.12
CA TYR A 90 25.26 -9.14 27.75
C TYR A 90 24.29 -10.28 27.35
N LEU A 91 23.85 -11.10 28.32
CA LEU A 91 22.86 -12.17 28.13
C LEU A 91 21.48 -11.66 27.66
N THR A 92 21.03 -10.53 28.20
CA THR A 92 19.74 -9.94 27.81
C THR A 92 19.74 -9.41 26.36
N TRP A 93 20.89 -8.91 25.88
CA TRP A 93 21.08 -8.57 24.47
C TRP A 93 21.10 -9.80 23.57
N ILE A 94 21.80 -10.87 23.97
CA ILE A 94 21.82 -12.13 23.19
C ILE A 94 20.41 -12.70 23.06
N PHE A 95 19.65 -12.78 24.16
CA PHE A 95 18.26 -13.25 24.13
C PHE A 95 17.39 -12.42 23.18
N LEU A 96 17.48 -11.09 23.26
CA LEU A 96 16.71 -10.18 22.41
C LEU A 96 17.07 -10.35 20.92
N ILE A 97 18.36 -10.49 20.60
CA ILE A 97 18.83 -10.74 19.23
C ILE A 97 18.31 -12.09 18.72
N THR A 98 18.36 -13.16 19.53
CA THR A 98 17.83 -14.47 19.15
C THR A 98 16.34 -14.44 18.87
N VAL A 99 15.55 -13.79 19.73
CA VAL A 99 14.10 -13.62 19.53
C VAL A 99 13.82 -12.84 18.25
N MET A 100 14.57 -11.76 18.01
CA MET A 100 14.41 -10.95 16.80
C MET A 100 14.78 -11.74 15.52
N ALA A 101 15.85 -12.54 15.56
CA ALA A 101 16.26 -13.38 14.44
C ALA A 101 15.21 -14.47 14.13
N ALA A 102 14.66 -15.11 15.17
CA ALA A 102 13.58 -16.07 15.00
C ALA A 102 12.32 -15.42 14.39
N TYR A 103 11.96 -14.21 14.84
CA TYR A 103 10.86 -13.44 14.26
C TYR A 103 11.07 -13.13 12.77
N TYR A 104 12.27 -12.70 12.38
CA TYR A 104 12.59 -12.46 10.96
C TYR A 104 12.55 -13.75 10.14
N TYR A 105 13.00 -14.88 10.69
CA TYR A 105 12.94 -16.17 10.02
C TYR A 105 11.49 -16.62 9.75
N VAL A 106 10.61 -16.50 10.75
CA VAL A 106 9.18 -16.80 10.58
C VAL A 106 8.54 -15.86 9.56
N SER A 107 8.87 -14.57 9.61
CA SER A 107 8.36 -13.58 8.65
C SER A 107 8.77 -13.90 7.21
N TRP A 108 10.02 -14.32 7.00
CA TRP A 108 10.52 -14.75 5.69
C TRP A 108 9.74 -15.95 5.14
N LEU A 109 9.52 -16.98 5.97
CA LEU A 109 8.71 -18.15 5.58
C LEU A 109 7.25 -17.76 5.26
N GLY A 110 6.71 -16.75 5.94
CA GLY A 110 5.38 -16.20 5.64
C GLY A 110 5.32 -15.52 4.27
N ILE A 111 6.34 -14.75 3.90
CA ILE A 111 6.41 -14.06 2.60
C ILE A 111 6.45 -15.06 1.45
N GLN A 112 7.18 -16.17 1.58
CA GLN A 112 7.27 -17.19 0.52
C GLN A 112 5.94 -17.89 0.22
N LYS A 113 4.99 -17.88 1.16
CA LYS A 113 3.67 -18.51 1.01
C LYS A 113 2.58 -17.53 0.61
N LEU A 114 2.91 -16.26 0.36
CA LEU A 114 1.95 -15.23 0.03
C LEU A 114 1.52 -15.34 -1.46
N GLU A 115 0.40 -16.01 -1.72
CA GLU A 115 -0.26 -15.90 -3.03
C GLU A 115 -1.01 -14.56 -3.14
N ALA A 116 -0.49 -13.65 -3.96
CA ALA A 116 -1.12 -12.36 -4.23
C ALA A 116 -2.30 -12.52 -5.22
N LYS A 117 -3.41 -13.12 -4.77
CA LYS A 117 -4.67 -13.10 -5.52
C LYS A 117 -5.40 -11.79 -5.23
N ILE A 118 -5.17 -10.78 -6.07
CA ILE A 118 -6.00 -9.57 -6.10
C ILE A 118 -7.32 -9.94 -6.77
N SER A 119 -8.21 -10.57 -6.00
CA SER A 119 -9.53 -10.95 -6.48
C SER A 119 -10.54 -9.89 -6.02
N ILE A 120 -11.37 -9.44 -6.96
CA ILE A 120 -12.31 -8.31 -6.78
C ILE A 120 -13.43 -8.70 -5.79
N ASP A 121 -13.66 -9.99 -5.56
CA ASP A 121 -14.61 -10.55 -4.59
C ASP A 121 -14.35 -10.05 -3.15
N LYS A 122 -13.09 -9.80 -2.78
CA LYS A 122 -12.72 -9.29 -1.45
C LYS A 122 -12.78 -7.77 -1.33
N MET A 123 -12.90 -7.05 -2.44
CA MET A 123 -13.06 -5.60 -2.48
C MET A 123 -14.53 -5.18 -2.66
N ALA A 124 -15.37 -6.09 -3.15
CA ALA A 124 -16.82 -5.93 -3.19
C ALA A 124 -17.46 -6.28 -1.83
N LEU A 125 -18.60 -5.66 -1.52
CA LEU A 125 -19.36 -5.96 -0.31
C LEU A 125 -19.77 -7.45 -0.30
N PRO A 126 -19.57 -8.20 0.80
CA PRO A 126 -19.66 -9.67 0.82
C PRO A 126 -21.06 -10.27 0.53
N ASP A 127 -22.10 -9.46 0.32
CA ASP A 127 -23.46 -9.90 -0.02
C ASP A 127 -24.06 -9.10 -1.20
N SER A 128 -23.20 -8.53 -2.05
CA SER A 128 -23.64 -7.75 -3.22
C SER A 128 -24.05 -8.65 -4.38
N TYR A 129 -25.05 -8.22 -5.17
CA TYR A 129 -25.41 -8.82 -6.48
C TYR A 129 -24.20 -9.03 -7.40
N LEU A 130 -23.15 -8.22 -7.22
CA LEU A 130 -21.90 -8.36 -7.97
C LEU A 130 -21.19 -9.70 -7.73
N HIS A 131 -21.34 -10.29 -6.54
CA HIS A 131 -20.72 -11.57 -6.22
C HIS A 131 -21.37 -12.73 -6.99
N ASP A 132 -22.70 -12.78 -7.03
CA ASP A 132 -23.45 -13.78 -7.81
C ASP A 132 -23.18 -13.64 -9.31
N PHE A 133 -23.19 -12.41 -9.83
CA PHE A 133 -22.87 -12.15 -11.24
C PHE A 133 -21.45 -12.60 -11.59
N GLN A 134 -20.47 -12.31 -10.72
CA GLN A 134 -19.08 -12.68 -10.95
C GLN A 134 -18.89 -14.21 -10.92
N HIS A 135 -19.59 -14.92 -10.02
CA HIS A 135 -19.53 -16.38 -9.97
C HIS A 135 -20.10 -17.01 -11.26
N ILE A 136 -21.25 -16.51 -11.72
CA ILE A 136 -21.88 -16.97 -12.98
C ILE A 136 -20.96 -16.67 -14.18
N PHE A 137 -20.33 -15.49 -14.19
CA PHE A 137 -19.41 -15.09 -15.25
C PHE A 137 -18.12 -15.94 -15.25
N GLU A 138 -17.56 -16.23 -14.08
CA GLU A 138 -16.39 -17.13 -13.95
C GLU A 138 -16.73 -18.56 -14.37
N ASP A 139 -17.92 -19.07 -14.02
CA ASP A 139 -18.39 -20.39 -14.47
C ASP A 139 -18.61 -20.42 -15.99
N ALA A 140 -19.18 -19.35 -16.56
CA ALA A 140 -19.31 -19.22 -18.00
C ALA A 140 -17.95 -19.16 -18.71
N LEU A 141 -16.97 -18.43 -18.17
CA LEU A 141 -15.59 -18.35 -18.70
C LEU A 141 -14.81 -19.66 -18.60
N ARG A 142 -15.07 -20.47 -17.57
CA ARG A 142 -14.47 -21.81 -17.47
C ARG A 142 -15.04 -22.76 -18.53
N ASN A 143 -16.32 -22.61 -18.87
CA ASN A 143 -16.99 -23.42 -19.88
C ASN A 143 -16.81 -22.89 -21.31
N MET A 144 -16.58 -21.59 -21.48
CA MET A 144 -16.28 -20.94 -22.76
C MET A 144 -14.91 -20.30 -22.72
N GLN A 145 -13.94 -20.83 -23.48
CA GLN A 145 -12.68 -20.14 -23.68
C GLN A 145 -12.93 -18.89 -24.54
N PRO A 146 -12.74 -17.66 -24.02
CA PRO A 146 -13.01 -16.46 -24.79
C PRO A 146 -12.00 -16.34 -25.92
N ILE A 147 -12.47 -16.32 -27.17
CA ILE A 147 -11.64 -16.09 -28.36
C ILE A 147 -11.72 -14.60 -28.69
N THR A 148 -10.67 -13.85 -28.37
CA THR A 148 -10.51 -12.45 -28.81
C THR A 148 -9.93 -12.40 -30.22
N VAL A 149 -10.76 -12.01 -31.19
CA VAL A 149 -10.29 -11.77 -32.56
C VAL A 149 -9.83 -10.33 -32.70
N PHE A 150 -8.51 -10.15 -32.86
CA PHE A 150 -7.93 -8.86 -33.18
C PHE A 150 -7.91 -8.68 -34.70
N VAL A 151 -8.74 -7.78 -35.23
CA VAL A 151 -8.67 -7.36 -36.63
C VAL A 151 -7.51 -6.36 -36.76
N LEU A 152 -6.32 -6.88 -37.07
CA LEU A 152 -5.07 -6.10 -37.12
C LEU A 152 -5.01 -5.10 -38.29
N LYS A 153 -5.88 -5.25 -39.31
CA LYS A 153 -5.93 -4.36 -40.47
C LYS A 153 -7.35 -4.34 -41.04
N PRO A 154 -8.20 -3.36 -40.66
CA PRO A 154 -9.51 -3.24 -41.27
C PRO A 154 -9.31 -2.92 -42.76
N GLY A 155 -9.89 -3.75 -43.63
CA GLY A 155 -10.06 -3.38 -45.04
C GLY A 155 -10.96 -2.14 -45.13
N ASP A 156 -10.81 -1.35 -46.19
CA ASP A 156 -11.63 -0.13 -46.37
C ASP A 156 -13.12 -0.51 -46.44
N LEU A 157 -13.88 -0.06 -45.44
CA LEU A 157 -15.29 -0.41 -45.21
C LEU A 157 -16.26 0.36 -46.11
N ARG A 158 -15.74 1.23 -47.00
CA ARG A 158 -16.54 2.10 -47.87
C ARG A 158 -17.04 1.41 -49.16
N ASP A 159 -16.61 0.18 -49.43
CA ASP A 159 -16.87 -0.53 -50.69
C ASP A 159 -17.87 -1.68 -50.45
N SER A 160 -19.10 -1.56 -50.94
CA SER A 160 -20.22 -2.44 -50.60
C SER A 160 -20.14 -3.85 -51.23
N GLU A 161 -19.44 -4.01 -52.36
CA GLU A 161 -19.23 -5.34 -52.98
C GLU A 161 -18.22 -6.21 -52.23
N ARG A 162 -17.20 -5.61 -51.60
CA ARG A 162 -16.14 -6.37 -50.89
C ARG A 162 -16.55 -6.82 -49.49
N LEU A 163 -17.58 -6.18 -48.92
CA LEU A 163 -18.09 -6.45 -47.58
C LEU A 163 -18.89 -7.77 -47.49
N ASN A 164 -19.58 -8.16 -48.57
CA ASN A 164 -20.57 -9.25 -48.53
C ASN A 164 -19.97 -10.64 -48.86
N GLY A 165 -18.89 -10.72 -49.65
CA GLY A 165 -18.30 -12.00 -50.09
C GLY A 165 -17.09 -12.48 -49.28
N ASN A 166 -16.24 -11.57 -48.79
CA ASN A 166 -14.93 -11.93 -48.24
C ASN A 166 -14.78 -11.72 -46.74
N LEU A 167 -15.69 -11.00 -46.10
CA LEU A 167 -15.55 -10.66 -44.68
C LEU A 167 -15.79 -11.90 -43.81
N LEU A 168 -16.81 -12.71 -44.11
CA LEU A 168 -17.13 -13.94 -43.37
C LEU A 168 -16.02 -14.99 -43.52
N GLU A 169 -15.49 -15.18 -44.73
CA GLU A 169 -14.29 -15.99 -45.02
C GLU A 169 -13.05 -15.48 -44.29
N LEU A 170 -12.80 -14.16 -44.28
CA LEU A 170 -11.66 -13.56 -43.57
C LEU A 170 -11.77 -13.75 -42.05
N PHE A 171 -12.98 -13.62 -41.50
CA PHE A 171 -13.23 -13.89 -40.09
C PHE A 171 -12.98 -15.37 -39.78
N LEU A 172 -13.54 -16.31 -40.56
CA LEU A 172 -13.31 -17.75 -40.38
C LEU A 172 -11.82 -18.12 -40.47
N VAL A 173 -11.07 -17.59 -41.44
CA VAL A 173 -9.62 -17.81 -41.57
C VAL A 173 -8.83 -17.21 -40.40
N SER A 174 -9.23 -16.03 -39.90
CA SER A 174 -8.60 -15.40 -38.74
C SER A 174 -8.87 -16.17 -37.44
N PHE A 175 -10.09 -16.66 -37.27
CA PHE A 175 -10.48 -17.54 -36.16
C PHE A 175 -9.68 -18.84 -36.19
N ASP A 176 -9.61 -19.52 -37.33
CA ASP A 176 -8.89 -20.79 -37.47
C ASP A 176 -7.39 -20.64 -37.16
N LYS A 177 -6.74 -19.60 -37.71
CA LYS A 177 -5.33 -19.29 -37.40
C LYS A 177 -5.10 -18.96 -35.93
N THR A 178 -6.07 -18.34 -35.26
CA THR A 178 -5.98 -18.01 -33.83
C THR A 178 -6.10 -19.25 -32.96
N ILE A 179 -7.01 -20.17 -33.28
CA ILE A 179 -7.19 -21.45 -32.57
C ILE A 179 -5.91 -22.31 -32.68
N VAL A 180 -5.34 -22.44 -33.88
CA VAL A 180 -4.09 -23.20 -34.09
C VAL A 180 -2.91 -22.59 -33.30
N LYS A 181 -2.83 -21.25 -33.22
CA LYS A 181 -1.77 -20.57 -32.49
C LYS A 181 -1.89 -20.73 -30.97
N THR A 182 -3.12 -20.64 -30.44
CA THR A 182 -3.41 -20.86 -29.02
C THR A 182 -3.13 -22.30 -28.59
N ASN A 183 -3.53 -23.29 -29.39
CA ASN A 183 -3.25 -24.71 -29.11
C ASN A 183 -1.74 -25.01 -29.09
N ARG A 184 -0.97 -24.41 -30.02
CA ARG A 184 0.50 -24.53 -30.02
C ARG A 184 1.21 -23.87 -28.85
N LEU A 185 0.64 -22.82 -28.26
CA LEU A 185 1.19 -22.18 -27.06
C LEU A 185 0.90 -22.99 -25.79
N SER A 186 -0.26 -23.64 -25.72
CA SER A 186 -0.60 -24.55 -24.62
C SER A 186 0.30 -25.80 -24.60
N LEU A 187 0.69 -26.33 -25.77
CA LEU A 187 1.60 -27.48 -25.89
C LEU A 187 3.08 -27.17 -25.63
N ARG A 188 3.50 -25.90 -25.53
CA ARG A 188 4.88 -25.50 -25.19
C ARG A 188 5.09 -25.15 -23.72
N ASN A 189 4.02 -24.94 -22.97
CA ASN A 189 4.06 -24.61 -21.54
C ASN A 189 3.74 -25.84 -20.66
N LEU A 190 3.75 -27.04 -21.24
CA LEU A 190 3.83 -28.36 -20.61
C LEU A 190 5.19 -28.96 -20.94
#